data_AF-A0AAV3B176-F1
#
_entry.id   AF-A0AAV3B176-F1
#
_cell.length_a   1.000
_cell.length_b   1.000
_cell.length_c   1.000
_cell.angle_alpha   90.00
_cell.angle_beta   90.00
_cell.angle_gamma   90.00
#
_symmetry.space_group_name_H-M   'P 1'
#
loop_
_entity.id
_entity.type
_entity.pdbx_description
1 polymer ?
#
loop_
_entity_poly.entity_id
_entity_poly.type
_entity_poly.pdbx_seq_one_letter_code
_entity_poly.pdbx_strand_id
1 'polypeptide(L)'
;VICKVPGSLRIHPSLWSKEDVIHWLRWAEEEYSLMKTDDSKFILNGRALCILTKDDFKSRSPSSGDVLYELLRCIKTHRQGLTSHPDFSHTILHTHACKNCRLLWDYLYQLLDDKRYEPYIKWEDKELRVFRVVDPNKLAALWGNHKNRPNMTYEKMSRAMRQYYKINLLKKESGQKLTF
;
A
#
# COMPACT_ATOMS: atom_id res chain seq x y z
N VAL A 1 -2.08 11.74 -8.64
CA VAL A 1 -0.89 11.07 -8.07
C VAL A 1 -1.37 10.19 -6.92
N ILE A 2 -1.22 8.86 -7.01
CA ILE A 2 -1.51 7.98 -5.87
C ILE A 2 -0.39 8.24 -4.86
N CYS A 3 -0.74 8.51 -3.60
CA CYS A 3 0.14 8.58 -2.43
C CYS A 3 1.22 7.50 -2.50
N LYS A 4 2.37 7.77 -3.13
CA LYS A 4 3.49 6.85 -3.16
C LYS A 4 4.19 6.99 -1.81
N VAL A 5 3.52 6.50 -0.78
CA VAL A 5 4.09 6.46 0.56
C VAL A 5 5.43 5.73 0.47
N PRO A 6 6.50 6.27 1.08
CA PRO A 6 7.82 5.65 1.14
C PRO A 6 7.74 4.17 1.51
N GLY A 7 8.68 3.35 1.00
CA GLY A 7 8.64 1.88 1.10
C GLY A 7 8.42 1.36 2.53
N SER A 8 9.01 2.01 3.54
CA SER A 8 8.82 1.71 4.97
C SER A 8 7.38 1.91 5.45
N LEU A 9 6.66 2.89 4.89
CA LEU A 9 5.29 3.28 5.26
C LEU A 9 4.20 2.52 4.50
N ARG A 10 4.59 1.57 3.63
CA ARG A 10 3.65 0.72 2.90
C ARG A 10 2.97 -0.34 3.78
N ILE A 11 3.18 -0.37 5.09
CA ILE A 11 2.42 -1.21 6.04
C ILE A 11 1.13 -0.51 6.50
N HIS A 12 0.23 -1.21 7.19
CA HIS A 12 -1.02 -0.62 7.67
C HIS A 12 -0.71 0.50 8.69
N PRO A 13 -1.34 1.70 8.63
CA PRO A 13 -0.97 2.82 9.49
C PRO A 13 -1.06 2.53 10.98
N SER A 14 -1.93 1.61 11.43
CA SER A 14 -1.98 1.19 12.83
C SER A 14 -0.74 0.44 13.32
N LEU A 15 0.16 0.04 12.41
CA LEU A 15 1.43 -0.62 12.69
C LEU A 15 2.63 0.33 12.63
N TRP A 16 2.42 1.59 12.28
CA TRP A 16 3.49 2.59 12.26
C TRP A 16 4.06 2.81 13.66
N SER A 17 5.38 2.84 13.76
CA SER A 17 6.11 3.37 14.91
C SER A 17 5.90 4.88 15.04
N LYS A 18 6.40 5.49 16.11
CA LYS A 18 6.37 6.95 16.26
C LYS A 18 7.21 7.62 15.17
N GLU A 19 8.34 7.01 14.83
CA GLU A 19 9.27 7.46 13.80
C GLU A 19 8.63 7.39 12.41
N ASP A 20 7.86 6.33 12.14
CA ASP A 20 7.08 6.19 10.90
C ASP A 20 6.01 7.29 10.76
N VAL A 21 5.36 7.67 11.86
CA VAL A 21 4.37 8.77 11.85
C VAL A 21 5.01 10.10 11.49
N ILE A 22 6.20 10.40 12.04
CA ILE A 22 6.96 11.60 11.69
C ILE A 22 7.44 11.54 10.24
N HIS A 23 7.94 10.39 9.78
CA HIS A 23 8.32 10.19 8.38
C HIS A 23 7.13 10.43 7.44
N TRP A 24 5.95 9.90 7.79
CA TRP A 24 4.72 10.12 7.02
C TRP A 24 4.34 11.59 6.95
N LEU A 25 4.42 12.30 8.08
CA LEU A 25 4.13 13.74 8.14
C LEU A 25 5.06 14.53 7.22
N ARG A 26 6.38 14.30 7.31
CA ARG A 26 7.38 14.97 6.46
C ARG A 26 7.19 14.68 4.98
N TRP A 27 6.96 13.41 4.64
CA TRP A 27 6.65 13.04 3.26
C TRP A 27 5.37 13.74 2.75
N ALA A 28 4.31 13.80 3.56
CA ALA A 28 3.07 14.46 3.18
C ALA A 28 3.26 15.97 2.98
N GLU A 29 4.06 16.62 3.82
CA GLU A 29 4.43 18.03 3.69
C GLU A 29 5.14 18.31 2.36
N GLU A 30 6.09 17.46 1.98
CA GLU A 30 6.84 17.62 0.74
C GLU A 30 5.98 17.28 -0.50
N GLU A 31 5.31 16.12 -0.50
CA GLU A 31 4.55 15.62 -1.66
C GLU A 31 3.36 16.53 -2.01
N TYR A 32 2.68 17.07 -1.00
CA TYR A 32 1.51 17.93 -1.18
C TYR A 32 1.81 19.42 -0.99
N SER A 33 3.10 19.78 -0.85
CA SER A 33 3.53 21.17 -0.64
C SER A 33 2.79 21.84 0.53
N LEU A 34 2.61 21.12 1.65
CA LEU A 34 1.90 21.62 2.83
C LEU A 34 2.84 22.47 3.69
N MET A 35 2.24 23.37 4.47
CA MET A 35 2.96 24.08 5.51
C MET A 35 3.50 23.10 6.56
N LYS A 36 4.79 23.25 6.88
CA LYS A 36 5.45 22.42 7.90
C LYS A 36 4.75 22.57 9.23
N THR A 37 4.35 21.45 9.80
CA THR A 37 3.80 21.36 11.14
C THR A 37 4.93 21.06 12.13
N ASP A 38 4.74 21.48 13.37
CA ASP A 38 5.62 21.11 14.47
C ASP A 38 5.49 19.60 14.77
N ASP A 39 6.60 18.88 14.65
CA ASP A 39 6.69 17.43 14.89
C ASP A 39 6.22 17.05 16.30
N SER A 40 6.38 17.95 17.28
CA SER A 40 5.95 17.73 18.66
C SER A 40 4.47 17.39 18.76
N LYS A 41 3.66 17.95 17.84
CA LYS A 41 2.21 17.74 17.78
C LYS A 41 1.81 16.38 17.23
N PHE A 42 2.74 15.65 16.60
CA PHE A 42 2.53 14.32 16.04
C PHE A 42 3.43 13.25 16.67
N ILE A 43 3.94 13.50 17.89
CA ILE A 43 4.63 12.51 18.72
C ILE A 43 3.64 11.44 19.21
N LEU A 44 3.31 10.49 18.32
CA LEU A 44 2.40 9.39 18.59
C LEU A 44 2.66 8.21 17.64
N ASN A 45 2.25 7.01 18.05
CA ASN A 45 2.36 5.82 17.20
C ASN A 45 1.16 5.72 16.24
N GLY A 46 1.27 4.80 15.28
CA GLY A 46 0.27 4.58 14.25
C GLY A 46 -1.13 4.23 14.76
N ARG A 47 -1.23 3.52 15.91
CA ARG A 47 -2.53 3.21 16.54
C ARG A 47 -3.23 4.47 17.03
N ALA A 48 -2.52 5.31 17.77
CA ALA A 48 -3.03 6.59 18.23
C ALA A 48 -3.39 7.49 17.04
N LEU A 49 -2.56 7.52 15.99
CA LEU A 49 -2.80 8.32 14.77
C LEU A 49 -4.13 7.92 14.11
N CYS A 50 -4.40 6.61 14.02
CA CYS A 50 -5.59 6.08 13.37
C CYS A 50 -6.91 6.37 14.09
N ILE A 51 -6.87 6.72 15.38
CA ILE A 51 -8.03 7.00 16.23
C ILE A 51 -8.41 8.48 16.18
N LEU A 52 -7.46 9.36 15.86
CA LEU A 52 -7.70 10.80 15.77
C LEU A 52 -8.81 11.11 14.76
N THR A 53 -9.71 12.00 15.17
CA THR A 53 -10.76 12.56 14.32
C THR A 53 -10.19 13.64 13.40
N LYS A 54 -10.99 14.07 12.41
CA LYS A 54 -10.60 15.19 11.53
C LYS A 54 -10.33 16.48 12.30
N ASP A 55 -11.11 16.72 13.37
CA ASP A 55 -10.94 17.91 14.21
C ASP A 55 -9.68 17.84 15.06
N ASP A 56 -9.30 16.65 15.54
CA ASP A 56 -8.01 16.46 16.23
C ASP A 56 -6.83 16.78 15.31
N PHE A 57 -6.91 16.37 14.04
CA PHE A 57 -5.91 16.69 13.05
C PHE A 57 -5.84 18.20 12.77
N LYS A 58 -6.98 18.89 12.66
CA LYS A 58 -7.04 20.35 12.49
C LYS A 58 -6.54 21.10 13.72
N SER A 59 -6.79 20.59 14.92
CA SER A 59 -6.25 21.18 16.15
C SER A 59 -4.72 21.10 16.19
N ARG A 60 -4.16 19.95 15.77
CA ARG A 60 -2.70 19.74 15.68
C ARG A 60 -2.09 20.52 14.52
N SER A 61 -2.74 20.56 13.37
CA SER A 61 -2.31 21.32 12.18
C SER A 61 -3.47 22.13 11.60
N PRO A 62 -3.65 23.40 12.00
CA PRO A 62 -4.76 24.22 11.52
C PRO A 62 -4.75 24.46 10.01
N SER A 63 -3.56 24.50 9.39
CA SER A 63 -3.39 24.81 7.98
C SER A 63 -3.55 23.61 7.04
N SER A 64 -3.30 22.39 7.53
CA SER A 64 -3.24 21.20 6.67
C SER A 64 -3.79 19.92 7.31
N GLY A 65 -4.36 20.00 8.51
CA GLY A 65 -4.87 18.85 9.25
C GLY A 65 -6.00 18.12 8.55
N ASP A 66 -6.87 18.81 7.82
CA ASP A 66 -7.89 18.19 6.99
C ASP A 66 -7.27 17.36 5.85
N VAL A 67 -6.26 17.88 5.16
CA VAL A 67 -5.53 17.17 4.10
C VAL A 67 -4.82 15.94 4.69
N LEU A 68 -4.13 16.10 5.82
CA LEU A 68 -3.45 15.00 6.52
C LEU A 68 -4.42 13.89 6.96
N TYR A 69 -5.59 14.28 7.49
CA TYR A 69 -6.64 13.33 7.87
C TYR A 69 -7.19 12.57 6.65
N GLU A 70 -7.51 13.26 5.57
CA GLU A 70 -8.01 12.61 4.34
C GLU A 70 -6.93 11.73 3.69
N LEU A 71 -5.66 12.13 3.77
CA LEU A 71 -4.53 11.33 3.31
C LEU A 71 -4.40 10.03 4.11
N LEU A 72 -4.45 10.11 5.44
CA LEU A 72 -4.44 8.94 6.30
C LEU A 72 -5.67 8.05 6.06
N ARG A 73 -6.85 8.65 5.92
CA ARG A 73 -8.09 7.96 5.58
C ARG A 73 -7.94 7.25 4.24
N CYS A 74 -7.38 7.90 3.23
CA CYS A 74 -7.10 7.35 1.92
C CYS A 74 -6.13 6.16 2.01
N ILE A 75 -5.09 6.23 2.84
CA ILE A 75 -4.16 5.11 3.07
C ILE A 75 -4.87 3.93 3.76
N LYS A 76 -5.78 4.21 4.71
CA LYS A 76 -6.62 3.19 5.38
C LYS A 76 -7.63 2.56 4.41
N THR A 77 -8.29 3.36 3.57
CA THR A 77 -9.40 2.94 2.68
C THR A 77 -8.96 2.45 1.31
N HIS A 78 -7.82 2.87 0.76
CA HIS A 78 -7.25 2.21 -0.43
C HIS A 78 -6.88 0.74 -0.16
N ARG A 79 -6.81 0.34 1.11
CA ARG A 79 -6.67 -1.05 1.55
C ARG A 79 -8.01 -1.73 1.89
N GLN A 80 -9.09 -0.96 2.05
CA GLN A 80 -10.46 -1.43 2.31
C GLN A 80 -11.38 -0.95 1.17
N GLY A 81 -11.51 -1.74 0.11
CA GLY A 81 -12.30 -1.36 -1.06
C GLY A 81 -13.72 -0.86 -0.71
N LEU A 82 -14.04 0.33 -1.23
CA LEU A 82 -15.38 0.90 -1.46
C LEU A 82 -16.34 0.95 -0.26
N THR A 83 -16.37 2.09 0.43
CA THR A 83 -17.62 2.62 0.97
C THR A 83 -17.83 4.05 0.48
N SER A 84 -18.96 4.23 -0.18
CA SER A 84 -19.50 5.42 -0.79
C SER A 84 -19.73 6.54 0.21
N HIS A 85 -19.20 7.73 -0.06
CA HIS A 85 -19.86 8.99 0.31
C HIS A 85 -19.69 10.00 -0.83
N PRO A 86 -20.80 10.56 -1.34
CA PRO A 86 -20.76 11.61 -2.35
C PRO A 86 -20.75 12.96 -1.61
N ASP A 87 -19.58 13.50 -1.29
CA ASP A 87 -19.44 14.95 -1.12
C ASP A 87 -17.98 15.44 -1.20
N PHE A 88 -17.23 14.93 -2.18
CA PHE A 88 -15.89 15.42 -2.50
C PHE A 88 -15.82 15.91 -3.96
N SER A 89 -16.92 16.52 -4.40
CA SER A 89 -16.97 17.36 -5.59
C SER A 89 -16.84 18.78 -5.06
N HIS A 90 -15.65 19.35 -4.93
CA HIS A 90 -15.01 20.07 -6.02
C HIS A 90 -13.55 20.33 -5.59
N THR A 91 -12.58 19.88 -6.40
CA THR A 91 -11.36 20.62 -6.80
C THR A 91 -10.10 19.76 -6.97
N ILE A 92 -9.87 18.59 -6.32
CA ILE A 92 -8.53 17.94 -6.39
C ILE A 92 -8.54 16.40 -6.66
N LEU A 93 -9.58 15.80 -7.27
CA LEU A 93 -9.58 14.33 -7.50
C LEU A 93 -9.95 13.83 -8.90
N HIS A 94 -10.17 14.70 -9.89
CA HIS A 94 -10.23 14.30 -11.29
C HIS A 94 -8.88 14.63 -11.93
N THR A 95 -7.86 13.76 -11.81
CA THR A 95 -7.59 12.70 -12.78
C THR A 95 -6.62 11.70 -12.13
N HIS A 96 -6.82 10.39 -12.31
CA HIS A 96 -6.02 9.26 -11.79
C HIS A 96 -6.49 8.56 -10.50
N ALA A 97 -7.77 8.21 -10.41
CA ALA A 97 -8.20 7.10 -9.58
C ALA A 97 -7.45 5.80 -9.98
N CYS A 98 -6.59 5.34 -9.06
CA CYS A 98 -6.22 3.95 -8.76
C CYS A 98 -6.26 2.92 -9.91
N LYS A 99 -5.20 2.85 -10.73
CA LYS A 99 -4.89 1.67 -11.56
C LYS A 99 -3.79 0.75 -10.99
N ASN A 100 -2.96 1.22 -10.06
CA ASN A 100 -1.66 0.55 -9.79
C ASN A 100 -1.55 -0.23 -8.46
N CYS A 101 -2.65 -0.47 -7.73
CA CYS A 101 -2.67 -1.35 -6.53
C CYS A 101 -3.91 -2.26 -6.47
N ARG A 102 -4.70 -2.37 -7.56
CA ARG A 102 -5.82 -3.32 -7.62
C ARG A 102 -5.36 -4.74 -7.95
N LEU A 103 -4.31 -4.87 -8.74
CA LEU A 103 -3.97 -6.12 -9.41
C LEU A 103 -2.85 -6.86 -8.67
N LEU A 104 -2.88 -8.19 -8.77
CA LEU A 104 -1.95 -9.07 -8.07
C LEU A 104 -0.51 -8.86 -8.58
N TRP A 105 -0.30 -8.68 -9.88
CA TRP A 105 1.04 -8.53 -10.45
C TRP A 105 1.79 -7.31 -9.90
N ASP A 106 1.11 -6.16 -9.76
CA ASP A 106 1.67 -4.94 -9.17
C ASP A 106 2.14 -5.20 -7.73
N TYR A 107 1.32 -5.94 -6.97
CA TYR A 107 1.64 -6.28 -5.59
C TYR A 107 2.82 -7.25 -5.48
N LEU A 108 2.87 -8.28 -6.32
CA LEU A 108 4.01 -9.20 -6.37
C LEU A 108 5.30 -8.44 -6.70
N TYR A 109 5.26 -7.53 -7.67
CA TYR A 109 6.41 -6.70 -8.03
C TYR A 109 6.89 -5.81 -6.87
N GLN A 110 5.96 -5.25 -6.08
CA GLN A 110 6.31 -4.47 -4.89
C GLN A 110 6.98 -5.32 -3.81
N LEU A 111 6.52 -6.54 -3.58
CA LEU A 111 7.15 -7.46 -2.62
C LEU A 111 8.55 -7.87 -3.10
N LEU A 112 8.72 -8.04 -4.41
CA LEU A 112 10.00 -8.38 -5.03
C LEU A 112 11.07 -7.29 -4.92
N ASP A 113 10.67 -6.03 -4.71
CA ASP A 113 11.62 -4.91 -4.56
C ASP A 113 11.99 -4.63 -3.08
N ASP A 114 11.39 -5.35 -2.14
CA ASP A 114 11.65 -5.22 -0.70
C ASP A 114 12.22 -6.53 -0.13
N LYS A 115 13.52 -6.49 0.21
CA LYS A 115 14.28 -7.65 0.69
C LYS A 115 13.66 -8.34 1.91
N ARG A 116 12.84 -7.64 2.70
CA ARG A 116 12.15 -8.23 3.86
C ARG A 116 11.20 -9.36 3.46
N TYR A 117 10.76 -9.41 2.20
CA TYR A 117 9.86 -10.43 1.68
C TYR A 117 10.56 -11.52 0.85
N GLU A 118 11.90 -11.48 0.72
CA GLU A 118 12.69 -12.53 0.05
C GLU A 118 12.37 -13.97 0.52
N PRO A 119 12.08 -14.23 1.82
CA PRO A 119 11.67 -15.55 2.29
C PRO A 119 10.35 -16.07 1.68
N TYR A 120 9.54 -15.20 1.08
CA TYR A 120 8.22 -15.54 0.52
C TYR A 120 8.20 -15.44 -1.01
N ILE A 121 8.90 -14.45 -1.57
CA ILE A 121 9.00 -14.19 -3.00
C ILE A 121 10.30 -13.43 -3.30
N LYS A 122 11.03 -13.84 -4.34
CA LYS A 122 12.33 -13.23 -4.68
C LYS A 122 12.60 -13.26 -6.18
N TRP A 123 13.46 -12.37 -6.64
CA TRP A 123 14.04 -12.46 -7.98
C TRP A 123 14.99 -13.67 -8.03
N GLU A 124 14.84 -14.50 -9.05
CA GLU A 124 15.89 -15.45 -9.45
C GLU A 124 16.82 -14.76 -10.45
N ASP A 125 16.26 -13.93 -11.34
CA ASP A 125 16.99 -13.04 -12.24
C ASP A 125 16.23 -11.72 -12.39
N LYS A 126 16.79 -10.64 -11.84
CA LYS A 126 16.14 -9.31 -11.87
C LYS A 126 16.19 -8.66 -13.26
N GLU A 127 17.20 -8.97 -14.07
CA GLU A 127 17.34 -8.42 -15.42
C GLU A 127 16.33 -9.05 -16.38
N LEU A 128 16.17 -10.38 -16.28
CA LEU A 128 15.17 -11.13 -17.05
C LEU A 128 13.76 -11.05 -16.45
N ARG A 129 13.61 -10.38 -15.30
CA ARG A 129 12.35 -10.29 -14.52
C ARG A 129 11.76 -11.66 -14.18
N VAL A 130 12.63 -12.64 -13.93
CA VAL A 130 12.26 -13.98 -13.50
C VAL A 130 12.24 -14.01 -11.99
N PHE A 131 11.12 -14.45 -11.42
CA PHE A 131 10.97 -14.55 -9.98
C PHE A 131 10.45 -15.90 -9.53
N ARG A 132 10.73 -16.23 -8.28
CA ARG A 132 10.24 -17.44 -7.63
C ARG A 132 9.40 -17.11 -6.41
N VAL A 133 8.29 -17.81 -6.29
CA VAL A 133 7.51 -17.88 -5.05
C VAL A 133 8.15 -18.94 -4.16
N VAL A 134 8.69 -18.51 -3.03
CA VAL A 134 9.42 -19.35 -2.06
C VAL A 134 8.45 -19.97 -1.06
N ASP A 135 7.55 -19.17 -0.49
CA ASP A 135 6.48 -19.63 0.40
C ASP A 135 5.11 -19.22 -0.16
N PRO A 136 4.43 -20.15 -0.87
CA PRO A 136 3.11 -19.89 -1.45
C PRO A 136 2.05 -19.49 -0.43
N ASN A 137 2.07 -20.10 0.76
CA ASN A 137 1.05 -19.91 1.78
C ASN A 137 1.18 -18.54 2.42
N LYS A 138 2.39 -18.15 2.81
CA LYS A 138 2.66 -16.82 3.37
C LYS A 138 2.44 -15.73 2.33
N LEU A 139 2.86 -15.94 1.08
CA LEU A 139 2.61 -14.99 -0.01
C LEU A 139 1.10 -14.78 -0.23
N ALA A 140 0.32 -15.86 -0.25
CA ALA A 140 -1.13 -15.78 -0.37
C ALA A 140 -1.79 -15.08 0.82
N ALA A 141 -1.30 -15.32 2.04
CA ALA A 141 -1.77 -14.64 3.24
C ALA A 141 -1.47 -13.13 3.20
N LEU A 142 -0.27 -12.74 2.73
CA LEU A 142 0.10 -11.34 2.52
C LEU A 142 -0.84 -10.66 1.52
N TRP A 143 -1.12 -11.31 0.40
CA TRP A 143 -2.10 -10.82 -0.58
C TRP A 143 -3.52 -10.76 -0.02
N GLY A 144 -3.93 -11.78 0.73
CA GLY A 144 -5.21 -11.84 1.43
C GLY A 144 -5.38 -10.67 2.38
N ASN A 145 -4.38 -10.42 3.23
CA ASN A 145 -4.35 -9.27 4.14
C ASN A 145 -4.40 -7.94 3.37
N HIS A 146 -3.64 -7.81 2.28
CA HIS A 146 -3.66 -6.63 1.41
C HIS A 146 -5.05 -6.36 0.81
N LYS A 147 -5.86 -7.41 0.57
CA LYS A 147 -7.23 -7.31 0.01
C LYS A 147 -8.35 -7.48 1.03
N ASN A 148 -8.04 -7.57 2.32
CA ASN A 148 -8.99 -7.95 3.37
C ASN A 148 -9.79 -9.23 3.04
N ARG A 149 -9.11 -10.23 2.48
CA ARG A 149 -9.63 -11.56 2.17
C ARG A 149 -8.90 -12.60 3.02
N PRO A 150 -9.34 -12.86 4.27
CA PRO A 150 -8.65 -13.77 5.19
C PRO A 150 -8.60 -15.21 4.69
N ASN A 151 -9.56 -15.61 3.85
CA ASN A 151 -9.63 -16.95 3.24
C ASN A 151 -8.86 -17.07 1.90
N MET A 152 -7.89 -16.18 1.66
CA MET A 152 -7.03 -16.22 0.48
C MET A 152 -6.02 -17.37 0.58
N THR A 153 -5.96 -18.21 -0.44
CA THR A 153 -4.99 -19.30 -0.56
C THR A 153 -4.19 -19.15 -1.84
N TYR A 154 -3.06 -19.84 -1.93
CA TYR A 154 -2.23 -19.79 -3.13
C TYR A 154 -2.96 -20.34 -4.36
N GLU A 155 -3.81 -21.36 -4.19
CA GLU A 155 -4.62 -21.93 -5.26
C GLU A 155 -5.55 -20.87 -5.84
N LYS A 156 -6.19 -20.07 -4.99
CA LYS A 156 -7.07 -18.95 -5.39
C LYS A 156 -6.27 -17.82 -6.03
N MET A 157 -5.15 -17.44 -5.42
CA MET A 157 -4.27 -16.38 -5.93
C MET A 157 -3.68 -16.75 -7.30
N SER A 158 -3.23 -17.98 -7.47
CA SER A 158 -2.64 -18.47 -8.73
C SER A 158 -3.66 -18.54 -9.87
N ARG A 159 -4.98 -18.55 -9.60
CA ARG A 159 -6.02 -18.40 -10.65
C ARG A 159 -5.92 -17.04 -11.33
N ALA A 160 -5.64 -15.97 -10.57
CA ALA A 160 -5.41 -14.64 -11.12
C ALA A 160 -4.10 -14.57 -11.90
N MET A 161 -3.01 -15.16 -11.38
CA MET A 161 -1.73 -15.25 -12.10
C MET A 161 -1.88 -15.93 -13.47
N ARG A 162 -2.67 -17.01 -13.55
CA ARG A 162 -2.96 -17.68 -14.83
C ARG A 162 -3.70 -16.81 -15.83
N GLN A 163 -4.51 -15.84 -15.38
CA GLN A 163 -5.13 -14.89 -16.32
C GLN A 163 -4.09 -13.95 -16.92
N TYR A 164 -3.00 -13.65 -16.19
CA TYR A 164 -1.91 -12.81 -16.69
C TYR A 164 -1.12 -13.45 -17.83
N TYR A 165 -1.14 -14.78 -17.95
CA TYR A 165 -0.54 -15.47 -19.10
C TYR A 165 -1.25 -15.12 -20.41
N LYS A 166 -2.59 -15.05 -20.37
CA LYS A 166 -3.39 -14.78 -21.57
C LYS A 166 -3.16 -13.38 -22.13
N ILE A 167 -2.79 -12.45 -21.27
CA ILE A 167 -2.51 -11.05 -21.62
C ILE A 167 -1.00 -10.76 -21.69
N ASN A 168 -0.15 -11.78 -21.69
CA ASN A 168 1.31 -11.68 -21.75
C ASN A 168 1.95 -10.80 -20.66
N LEU A 169 1.29 -10.68 -19.51
CA LEU A 169 1.78 -9.89 -18.38
C LEU A 169 2.68 -10.71 -17.45
N LEU A 170 2.45 -12.03 -17.40
CA LEU A 170 3.26 -12.98 -16.67
C LEU A 170 3.51 -14.18 -17.57
N LYS A 171 4.65 -14.83 -17.44
CA LYS A 171 4.89 -16.14 -18.06
C LYS A 171 5.10 -17.15 -16.93
N LYS A 172 4.94 -18.43 -17.23
CA LYS A 172 5.36 -19.48 -16.30
C LYS A 172 6.61 -20.10 -16.87
N GLU A 173 7.64 -20.26 -16.04
CA GLU A 173 8.82 -20.98 -16.49
C GLU A 173 8.59 -22.49 -16.56
N SER A 174 8.94 -23.05 -17.72
CA SER A 174 8.79 -24.48 -17.97
C SER A 174 9.81 -25.27 -17.16
N GLY A 175 9.38 -26.39 -16.57
CA GLY A 175 10.26 -27.26 -15.78
C GLY A 175 10.56 -26.77 -14.36
N GLN A 176 10.32 -25.50 -14.02
CA GLN A 176 10.55 -24.97 -12.67
C GLN A 176 9.24 -24.74 -11.91
N LYS A 177 9.10 -25.37 -10.73
CA LYS A 177 7.94 -25.14 -9.87
C LYS A 177 8.01 -23.71 -9.31
N LEU A 178 6.84 -23.05 -9.28
CA LEU A 178 6.65 -21.74 -8.63
C LEU A 178 7.55 -20.61 -9.16
N THR A 179 8.06 -20.76 -10.37
CA THR A 179 8.93 -19.78 -11.04
C THR A 179 8.19 -19.20 -12.25
N PHE A 180 8.25 -17.88 -12.39
CA PHE A 180 7.43 -17.08 -13.32
C PHE A 180 8.26 -15.96 -13.94
#